data_AF-A0A3A6HSS5-F1
#
_entry.id   AF-A0A3A6HSS5-F1
#
_cell.length_a   1.000
_cell.length_b   1.000
_cell.length_c   1.000
_cell.angle_alpha   90.00
_cell.angle_beta   90.00
_cell.angle_gamma   90.00
#
_symmetry.space_group_name_H-M   'P 1'
#
loop_
_entity.id
_entity.type
_entity.pdbx_description
1 polymer ?
#
loop_
_entity_poly.entity_id
_entity_poly.type
_entity_poly.pdbx_seq_one_letter_code
_entity_poly.pdbx_strand_id
1 'polypeptide(L)'
;MIADKVKELELENNTLKAQVEELQDICGSRGSLPKNCEYCQNFIQHYVKCGSMYVPTYDGHCVAGNRPQKSKVIETCKSFSEKTYGKNCI
;
A
#
# COMPACT_ATOMS: atom_id res chain seq x y z
N MET A 1 9.94 37.44 8.69
CA MET A 1 8.73 37.42 7.84
C MET A 1 8.93 36.64 6.55
N ILE A 2 9.92 36.95 5.69
CA ILE A 2 10.22 36.12 4.50
C ILE A 2 11.06 34.89 4.87
N ALA A 3 12.11 35.07 5.67
CA ALA A 3 13.00 33.99 6.08
C ALA A 3 12.30 32.86 6.86
N ASP A 4 11.32 33.21 7.70
CA ASP A 4 10.56 32.22 8.49
C ASP A 4 9.68 31.35 7.57
N LYS A 5 9.08 31.98 6.56
CA LYS A 5 8.23 31.31 5.57
C LYS A 5 9.05 30.41 4.64
N VAL A 6 10.30 30.78 4.35
CA VAL A 6 11.25 29.91 3.62
C VAL A 6 11.58 28.67 4.44
N LYS A 7 11.84 28.80 5.75
CA LYS A 7 12.11 27.66 6.63
C LYS A 7 10.93 26.69 6.74
N GLU A 8 9.71 27.20 6.85
CA GLU A 8 8.49 26.39 6.87
C GLU A 8 8.35 25.57 5.57
N LEU A 9 8.54 26.24 4.43
CA LEU A 9 8.49 25.59 3.12
C LEU A 9 9.59 24.55 2.93
N GLU A 10 10.80 24.77 3.44
CA GLU A 10 11.89 23.79 3.41
C GLU A 10 11.59 22.54 4.24
N LEU A 11 11.00 22.73 5.43
CA LEU A 11 10.56 21.63 6.30
C LEU A 11 9.47 20.79 5.62
N GLU A 12 8.48 21.46 5.02
CA GLU A 12 7.41 20.81 4.28
C GLU A 12 7.96 20.06 3.06
N ASN A 13 8.90 20.67 2.31
CA ASN A 13 9.54 20.03 1.16
C ASN A 13 10.27 18.74 1.56
N ASN A 14 11.00 18.78 2.66
CA ASN A 14 11.72 17.60 3.17
C ASN A 14 10.75 16.50 3.60
N THR A 15 9.65 16.86 4.27
CA THR A 15 8.60 15.92 4.68
C THR A 15 7.94 15.26 3.48
N LEU A 16 7.56 16.06 2.47
CA LEU A 16 6.94 15.57 1.25
C LEU A 16 7.90 14.67 0.45
N LYS A 17 9.19 15.02 0.38
CA LYS A 17 10.19 14.16 -0.29
C LYS A 17 10.33 12.81 0.38
N ALA A 18 10.37 12.76 1.72
CA ALA A 18 10.43 11.50 2.46
C ALA A 18 9.19 10.62 2.19
N GLN A 19 7.99 11.21 2.18
CA GLN A 19 6.76 10.49 1.84
C GLN A 19 6.77 9.99 0.39
N VAL A 20 7.30 10.78 -0.55
CA VAL A 20 7.42 10.37 -1.96
C VAL A 20 8.42 9.24 -2.13
N GLU A 21 9.55 9.25 -1.42
CA GLU A 21 10.53 8.16 -1.44
C GLU A 21 9.95 6.87 -0.85
N GLU A 22 9.27 6.95 0.30
CA GLU A 22 8.58 5.80 0.91
C GLU A 22 7.51 5.25 -0.02
N LEU A 23 6.71 6.12 -0.63
CA LEU A 23 5.73 5.71 -1.63
C LEU A 23 6.43 5.08 -2.83
N GLN A 24 7.52 5.64 -3.37
CA GLN A 24 8.28 5.06 -4.48
C GLN A 24 8.91 3.71 -4.15
N ASP A 25 9.29 3.46 -2.91
CA ASP A 25 9.82 2.16 -2.47
C ASP A 25 8.69 1.10 -2.44
N ILE A 26 7.54 1.46 -1.85
CA ILE A 26 6.34 0.60 -1.82
C ILE A 26 5.78 0.37 -3.24
N CYS A 27 5.84 1.40 -4.07
CA CYS A 27 5.15 1.52 -5.34
C CYS A 27 6.08 1.37 -6.55
N GLY A 28 7.37 1.11 -6.41
CA GLY A 28 8.31 1.12 -7.53
C GLY A 28 8.29 2.39 -8.41
N SER A 29 9.20 2.43 -9.39
CA SER A 29 9.47 3.61 -10.22
C SER A 29 8.63 3.70 -11.52
N ARG A 30 7.58 2.89 -11.68
CA ARG A 30 6.74 2.87 -12.91
C ARG A 30 5.25 2.95 -12.63
N GLY A 31 4.57 3.87 -13.31
CA GLY A 31 3.16 4.25 -13.17
C GLY A 31 2.12 3.22 -13.61
N SER A 32 2.27 1.96 -13.21
CA SER A 32 1.23 0.93 -13.33
C SER A 32 1.57 -0.15 -12.32
N LEU A 33 0.92 -0.08 -11.16
CA LEU A 33 1.31 -0.93 -10.04
C LEU A 33 0.38 -2.11 -9.87
N PRO A 34 0.97 -3.26 -9.49
CA PRO A 34 0.20 -4.44 -9.21
C PRO A 34 -0.79 -4.14 -8.12
N LYS A 35 -1.89 -4.86 -8.20
CA LYS A 35 -2.72 -5.25 -7.07
C LYS A 35 -1.85 -5.95 -6.00
N ASN A 36 -1.05 -5.18 -5.27
CA ASN A 36 -0.26 -5.68 -4.16
C ASN A 36 -1.21 -5.88 -2.97
N CYS A 37 -1.74 -7.09 -2.89
CA CYS A 37 -2.74 -7.50 -1.89
C CYS A 37 -2.23 -7.34 -0.45
N GLU A 38 -0.92 -7.30 -0.20
CA GLU A 38 -0.39 -7.10 1.15
C GLU A 38 -0.67 -5.69 1.70
N TYR A 39 -0.78 -4.70 0.81
CA TYR A 39 -1.00 -3.29 1.15
C TYR A 39 -2.39 -2.79 0.73
N CYS A 40 -3.24 -3.68 0.21
CA CYS A 40 -4.58 -3.33 -0.22
C CYS A 40 -5.53 -3.35 0.99
N GLN A 41 -6.07 -2.20 1.38
CA GLN A 41 -7.05 -2.09 2.47
C GLN A 41 -8.29 -3.00 2.27
N ASN A 42 -8.62 -3.33 1.02
CA ASN A 42 -9.75 -4.20 0.68
C ASN A 42 -9.37 -5.69 0.69
N PHE A 43 -8.13 -6.07 0.96
CA PHE A 43 -7.70 -7.47 1.00
C PHE A 43 -7.77 -8.01 2.43
N ILE A 44 -8.38 -9.18 2.59
CA ILE A 44 -8.44 -9.91 3.84
C ILE A 44 -7.57 -11.16 3.68
N GLN A 45 -6.51 -11.25 4.48
CA GLN A 45 -5.72 -12.47 4.61
C GLN A 45 -6.33 -13.36 5.69
N HIS A 46 -6.59 -14.62 5.37
CA HIS A 46 -7.01 -15.60 6.36
C HIS A 46 -5.79 -16.21 7.06
N TYR A 47 -5.95 -16.48 8.35
CA TYR A 47 -4.93 -17.12 9.18
C TYR A 47 -5.51 -18.33 9.88
N VAL A 48 -4.69 -19.35 10.08
CA VAL A 48 -5.02 -20.53 10.88
C VAL A 48 -4.07 -20.66 12.05
N LYS A 49 -4.58 -21.19 13.17
CA LYS A 49 -3.78 -21.42 14.36
C LYS A 49 -3.00 -22.72 14.22
N CYS A 50 -1.68 -22.63 14.19
CA CYS A 50 -0.76 -23.76 14.22
C CYS A 50 0.00 -23.73 15.56
N GLY A 51 -0.49 -24.50 16.54
CA GLY A 51 0.07 -24.50 17.89
C GLY A 51 -0.10 -23.15 18.58
N SER A 52 1.01 -22.46 18.85
CA SER A 52 1.05 -21.13 19.47
C SER A 52 1.13 -19.96 18.48
N MET A 53 1.19 -20.23 17.18
CA MET A 53 1.33 -19.19 16.14
C MET A 53 0.12 -19.16 15.20
N TYR A 54 -0.17 -17.98 14.65
CA TYR A 54 -1.08 -17.82 13.53
C TYR A 54 -0.27 -17.77 12.24
N VAL A 55 -0.60 -18.63 11.29
CA VAL A 55 0.06 -18.69 9.98
C VAL A 55 -0.93 -18.34 8.87
N PRO A 56 -0.52 -17.57 7.85
CA PRO A 56 -1.41 -17.23 6.74
C PRO A 56 -1.74 -18.49 5.95
N THR A 57 -3.00 -18.64 5.55
CA THR A 57 -3.42 -19.74 4.65
C THR A 57 -3.07 -19.46 3.18
N TYR A 58 -2.63 -18.25 2.86
CA TYR A 58 -2.44 -17.74 1.49
C TYR A 58 -3.71 -17.77 0.62
N ASP A 59 -4.88 -18.02 1.22
CA ASP A 59 -6.20 -17.99 0.57
C ASP A 59 -6.95 -16.67 0.84
N GLY A 60 -6.22 -15.57 0.93
CA GLY A 60 -6.81 -14.25 1.13
C GLY A 60 -7.58 -13.75 -0.10
N HIS A 61 -8.53 -12.86 0.10
CA HIS A 61 -9.37 -12.35 -0.98
C HIS A 61 -9.64 -10.85 -0.84
N CYS A 62 -9.98 -10.21 -1.97
CA CYS A 62 -10.34 -8.80 -2.00
C CYS A 62 -11.86 -8.65 -1.85
N VAL A 63 -12.30 -7.95 -0.81
CA VAL A 63 -13.72 -7.68 -0.49
C VAL A 63 -14.37 -6.79 -1.54
N ALA A 64 -13.59 -5.98 -2.26
CA ALA A 64 -14.08 -5.17 -3.38
C ALA A 64 -14.48 -5.98 -4.63
N GLY A 65 -14.61 -7.31 -4.52
CA GLY A 65 -15.08 -8.21 -5.58
C GLY A 65 -14.07 -8.49 -6.70
N ASN A 66 -12.89 -7.87 -6.65
CA ASN A 66 -11.84 -8.09 -7.64
C ASN A 66 -11.14 -9.42 -7.33
N ARG A 67 -11.26 -10.42 -8.21
CA ARG A 67 -10.45 -11.64 -8.09
C ARG A 67 -8.97 -11.34 -8.35
N PRO A 68 -8.02 -11.84 -7.53
CA PRO A 68 -6.60 -11.76 -7.86
C PRO A 68 -6.35 -12.59 -9.12
N GLN A 69 -5.94 -11.96 -10.21
CA GLN A 69 -5.52 -12.66 -11.41
C GLN A 69 -4.01 -12.86 -11.35
N LYS A 70 -3.55 -14.11 -11.42
CA LYS A 70 -2.12 -14.47 -11.36
C LYS A 70 -1.28 -13.84 -12.48
N SER A 71 -1.88 -13.42 -13.60
CA SER A 71 -1.17 -12.97 -14.80
C SER A 71 -1.18 -11.46 -15.05
N LYS A 72 -1.95 -10.66 -14.29
CA LYS A 72 -2.13 -9.23 -14.54
C LYS A 72 -1.56 -8.36 -13.42
N VAL A 73 -0.25 -8.51 -13.21
CA VAL A 73 0.55 -7.75 -12.23
C VAL A 73 0.68 -6.26 -12.61
N ILE A 74 0.21 -5.86 -13.80
CA ILE A 74 0.32 -4.48 -14.31
C ILE A 74 -0.99 -3.70 -14.10
N GLU A 75 -2.11 -4.38 -13.83
CA GLU A 75 -3.41 -3.71 -13.64
C GLU A 75 -3.56 -3.25 -12.18
N THR A 76 -3.69 -1.93 -12.01
CA THR A 76 -4.10 -1.32 -10.74
C THR A 76 -5.52 -1.78 -10.37
N CYS A 77 -5.77 -2.06 -9.10
CA CYS A 77 -7.11 -2.44 -8.63
C CYS A 77 -8.11 -1.30 -8.95
N LYS A 78 -9.22 -1.58 -9.66
CA LYS A 78 -10.24 -0.55 -9.98
C LYS A 78 -10.90 0.07 -8.74
N SER A 79 -10.87 -0.64 -7.62
CA SER A 79 -11.38 -0.19 -6.32
C SER A 79 -10.31 0.50 -5.47
N PHE A 80 -9.15 0.82 -6.05
CA PHE A 80 -8.11 1.64 -5.43
C PHE A 80 -8.54 3.11 -5.48
N SER A 81 -9.53 3.47 -4.67
CA SER A 81 -10.11 4.81 -4.72
C SER A 81 -9.34 5.86 -3.93
N GLU A 82 -8.40 5.49 -3.05
CA GLU A 82 -7.90 6.48 -2.06
C GLU A 82 -6.39 6.44 -1.78
N LYS A 83 -5.58 5.66 -2.52
CA LYS A 83 -4.13 5.53 -2.26
C LYS A 83 -3.76 5.24 -0.79
N THR A 84 -4.70 4.69 -0.04
CA THR A 84 -4.50 4.27 1.34
C THR A 84 -3.79 2.92 1.34
N TYR A 85 -2.55 2.93 1.79
CA TYR A 85 -1.76 1.73 2.01
C TYR A 85 -1.75 1.41 3.50
N GLY A 86 -2.01 0.16 3.84
CA GLY A 86 -1.89 -0.35 5.19
C GLY A 86 -1.51 -1.82 5.13
N LYS A 87 -0.51 -2.22 5.91
CA LYS A 87 -0.18 -3.64 6.06
C LYS A 87 -1.38 -4.30 6.70
N ASN A 88 -1.90 -5.37 6.07
CA ASN A 88 -3.07 -6.10 6.57
C ASN A 88 -2.94 -6.32 8.09
N CYS A 89 -3.83 -5.70 8.86
CA CYS A 89 -3.82 -5.79 10.32
C CYS A 89 -4.09 -7.23 10.75
N ILE A 90 -3.34 -7.68 11.77
CA ILE A 90 -3.46 -8.98 12.44
C ILE A 90 -4.71 -9.01 13.31
#